data_AF-A0A924TUK8-F1
#
_entry.id   AF-A0A924TUK8-F1
#
_cell.length_a   1.000
_cell.length_b   1.000
_cell.length_c   1.000
_cell.angle_alpha   90.00
_cell.angle_beta   90.00
_cell.angle_gamma   90.00
#
_symmetry.space_group_name_H-M   'P 1'
#
loop_
_entity.id
_entity.type
_entity.pdbx_description
1 polymer ?
#
loop_
_entity_poly.entity_id
_entity_poly.type
_entity_poly.pdbx_seq_one_letter_code
_entity_poly.pdbx_strand_id
1 'polypeptide(L)' 'MARMKFICDSERCIECNGCVTACKAEHDVPWGV' A
#
# COMPACT_ATOMS: atom_id res chain seq x y z
N MET A 1 0.91 10.83 -24.03
CA MET A 1 0.15 10.08 -23.00
C MET A 1 0.65 10.47 -21.62
N ALA A 2 -0.23 10.59 -20.63
CA ALA A 2 0.17 10.86 -19.24
C ALA A 2 0.77 9.59 -18.60
N ARG A 3 1.70 9.76 -17.64
CA ARG A 3 2.31 8.67 -16.86
C ARG A 3 1.88 8.79 -15.41
N MET A 4 1.30 7.73 -14.86
CA MET A 4 1.01 7.68 -13.43
C MET A 4 2.29 7.57 -12.60
N LYS A 5 2.25 8.18 -11.42
CA LYS A 5 3.28 8.12 -10.37
C LYS A 5 2.58 7.95 -9.03
N PHE A 6 3.20 7.18 -8.16
CA PHE A 6 2.78 7.01 -6.77
C PHE A 6 3.85 7.62 -5.87
N ILE A 7 3.44 8.41 -4.87
CA ILE A 7 4.32 9.04 -3.90
C ILE A 7 3.80 8.68 -2.52
N CYS A 8 4.68 8.17 -1.67
CA CYS A 8 4.42 7.92 -0.27
C CYS A 8 5.36 8.83 0.54
N ASP A 9 4.78 9.70 1.36
CA ASP A 9 5.52 10.55 2.29
C ASP A 9 5.85 9.74 3.56
N SER A 10 7.11 9.34 3.70
CA SER A 10 7.58 8.53 4.83
C SER A 10 7.62 9.30 6.15
N GLU A 11 7.67 10.64 6.13
CA GLU A 11 7.67 11.45 7.36
C GLU A 11 6.27 11.50 8.00
N ARG A 12 5.22 11.26 7.21
CA ARG A 12 3.83 11.19 7.66
C ARG A 12 3.33 9.77 7.88
N CYS A 13 4.13 8.77 7.53
CA CYS A 13 3.77 7.38 7.75
C CYS A 13 3.76 7.09 9.26
N ILE A 14 2.67 6.50 9.76
CA ILE A 14 2.50 6.12 11.17
C ILE A 14 2.46 4.60 11.37
N GLU A 15 2.95 3.84 10.39
CA GLU A 15 2.99 2.37 10.43
C GLU A 15 1.62 1.72 10.70
N CYS A 16 0.53 2.30 10.17
CA CYS A 16 -0.83 1.78 10.39
C CYS A 16 -1.18 0.53 9.58
N ASN A 17 -0.29 0.09 8.67
CA ASN A 17 -0.47 -1.02 7.74
C ASN A 17 -1.69 -0.94 6.80
N GLY A 18 -2.37 0.21 6.72
CA GLY A 18 -3.59 0.36 5.91
C GLY A 18 -3.37 0.09 4.41
N CYS A 19 -2.25 0.54 3.85
CA CYS A 19 -1.90 0.29 2.44
C CYS A 19 -1.68 -1.20 2.14
N VAL A 20 -1.02 -1.93 3.05
CA VAL A 20 -0.79 -3.37 2.93
C VAL A 20 -2.09 -4.13 3.09
N THR A 21 -2.90 -3.80 4.11
CA THR A 21 -4.20 -4.43 4.35
C THR A 21 -5.12 -4.30 3.13
N ALA A 22 -5.24 -3.09 2.57
CA ALA A 22 -6.06 -2.84 1.40
C ALA A 22 -5.57 -3.63 0.17
N CYS A 23 -4.27 -3.57 -0.12
CA CYS A 23 -3.68 -4.27 -1.27
C CYS A 23 -3.90 -5.79 -1.16
N LYS A 24 -3.66 -6.38 0.02
CA LYS A 24 -3.83 -7.81 0.23
C LYS A 24 -5.29 -8.26 0.15
N ALA A 25 -6.22 -7.45 0.66
CA ALA A 25 -7.65 -7.75 0.60
C ALA A 25 -8.18 -7.72 -0.84
N GLU A 26 -7.76 -6.75 -1.65
CA GLU A 26 -8.21 -6.63 -3.06
C GLU A 26 -7.61 -7.71 -3.97
N HIS A 27 -6.42 -8.21 -3.63
CA HIS A 27 -5.69 -9.16 -4.46
C HIS A 27 -5.59 -10.57 -3.87
N ASP A 28 -6.39 -10.87 -2.85
CA ASP A 28 -6.41 -12.17 -2.13
C ASP A 28 -5.00 -12.68 -1.74
N VAL A 29 -4.10 -11.75 -1.38
CA VAL A 29 -2.72 -12.08 -1.04
C VAL A 29 -2.65 -12.61 0.39
N PRO A 30 -2.10 -13.81 0.63
CA PRO A 30 -2.06 -14.40 1.96
C PRO A 30 -1.21 -13.58 2.95
N TRP A 31 -1.56 -13.72 4.23
CA TRP A 31 -0.82 -13.16 5.35
C TRP A 31 0.17 -14.19 5.90
N GLY A 32 1.33 -13.72 6.37
CA GLY A 32 2.31 -14.57 7.07
C GLY A 32 3.15 -15.48 6.16
N VAL A 33 3.28 -15.15 4.87
CA VAL A 33 4.29 -15.72 3.95
C VAL A 33 5.49 -14.79 3.81
#